data_AF-A0A807LFM2-F1
#
_entry.id   AF-A0A807LFM2-F1
#
_cell.length_a   1.000
_cell.length_b   1.000
_cell.length_c   1.000
_cell.angle_alpha   90.00
_cell.angle_beta   90.00
_cell.angle_gamma   90.00
#
_symmetry.space_group_name_H-M   'P 1'
#
loop_
_entity.id
_entity.type
_entity.pdbx_description
1 polymer ?
#
loop_
_entity_poly.entity_id
_entity_poly.type
_entity_poly.pdbx_seq_one_letter_code
_entity_poly.pdbx_strand_id
1 'polypeptide(L)'
;MDGGTPLRGFNQILDRSSAKALLDIATDSGGDDDIRIEAVKILGLYHGEYDDAFIKEALVQIINHDAIEDDSLIVNCINTLALLTVNEKEIAFALSIIQGDAYILFKHAAFSLICQNKQHPAALEALEVLLKDSDFGRHAKRELT
;
A
#
# COMPACT_ATOMS: atom_id res chain seq x y z
N MET A 1 -20.28 -33.98 8.57
CA MET A 1 -18.96 -33.31 8.65
C MET A 1 -19.24 -31.85 8.38
N ASP A 2 -19.23 -31.03 9.43
CA ASP A 2 -19.43 -29.58 9.30
C ASP A 2 -18.19 -29.00 8.61
N GLY A 3 -18.39 -28.51 7.38
CA GLY A 3 -17.40 -27.69 6.69
C GLY A 3 -17.33 -26.35 7.42
N GLY A 4 -16.23 -26.12 8.12
CA GLY A 4 -16.03 -24.94 8.95
C GLY A 4 -16.30 -23.65 8.18
N THR A 5 -17.39 -22.97 8.55
CA THR A 5 -17.67 -21.61 8.12
C THR A 5 -16.57 -20.70 8.70
N PRO A 6 -15.85 -19.91 7.88
CA PRO A 6 -14.87 -18.97 8.41
C PRO A 6 -15.58 -17.97 9.33
N LEU A 7 -15.02 -17.76 10.52
CA LEU A 7 -15.63 -17.05 11.65
C LEU A 7 -15.85 -15.53 11.46
N ARG A 8 -15.68 -14.99 10.26
CA ARG A 8 -16.09 -13.65 9.80
C ARG A 8 -15.82 -13.59 8.30
N GLY A 9 -16.84 -13.80 7.48
CA GLY A 9 -16.78 -13.32 6.10
C GLY A 9 -16.80 -11.80 6.18
N PHE A 10 -15.67 -11.14 5.94
CA PHE A 10 -15.60 -9.69 5.73
C PHE A 10 -16.26 -9.34 4.37
N ASN A 11 -17.52 -9.73 4.20
CA ASN A 11 -18.29 -9.58 2.96
C ASN A 11 -19.07 -8.26 2.94
N GLN A 12 -18.73 -7.31 3.82
CA GLN A 12 -19.36 -6.00 3.82
C GLN A 12 -18.62 -5.11 2.83
N ILE A 13 -19.37 -4.61 1.86
CA ILE A 13 -18.91 -3.62 0.89
C ILE A 13 -18.71 -2.31 1.66
N LEU A 14 -17.52 -1.71 1.55
CA LEU A 14 -17.33 -0.34 2.00
C LEU A 14 -17.97 0.56 0.96
N ASP A 15 -19.04 1.28 1.31
CA ASP A 15 -19.65 2.20 0.35
C ASP A 15 -18.78 3.48 0.19
N ARG A 16 -18.96 4.20 -0.92
CA ARG A 16 -18.13 5.37 -1.24
C ARG A 16 -18.19 6.47 -0.18
N SER A 17 -19.33 6.65 0.50
CA SER A 17 -19.47 7.69 1.53
C SER A 17 -18.71 7.32 2.80
N SER A 18 -18.75 6.05 3.21
CA SER A 18 -17.95 5.52 4.31
C SER A 18 -16.46 5.54 3.99
N ALA A 19 -16.07 5.19 2.76
CA ALA A 19 -14.68 5.31 2.30
C ALA A 19 -14.19 6.76 2.36
N LYS A 20 -15.03 7.73 1.96
CA LYS A 20 -14.69 9.14 2.07
C LYS A 20 -14.52 9.58 3.53
N ALA A 21 -15.41 9.18 4.43
CA ALA A 21 -15.30 9.52 5.84
C ALA A 21 -14.03 8.95 6.49
N LEU A 22 -13.66 7.71 6.15
CA LEU A 22 -12.39 7.11 6.59
C LEU A 22 -11.18 7.85 6.00
N LEU A 23 -11.28 8.30 4.76
CA LEU A 23 -10.21 9.08 4.15
C LEU A 23 -10.06 10.46 4.79
N ASP A 24 -11.17 11.12 5.14
CA ASP A 24 -11.16 12.37 5.90
C ASP A 24 -10.45 12.18 7.26
N ILE A 25 -10.65 11.04 7.93
CA ILE A 25 -9.91 10.67 9.16
C ILE A 25 -8.43 10.47 8.85
N ALA A 26 -8.08 9.64 7.85
CA ALA A 26 -6.69 9.33 7.51
C ALA A 26 -5.86 10.57 7.16
N THR A 27 -6.49 11.55 6.49
CA THR A 27 -5.85 12.78 6.01
C THR A 27 -5.87 13.94 7.01
N ASP A 28 -6.51 13.78 8.17
CA ASP A 28 -6.46 14.78 9.24
C ASP A 28 -5.10 14.73 9.96
N SER A 29 -4.15 15.54 9.51
CA SER A 29 -2.81 15.63 10.09
C SER A 29 -2.78 16.17 11.53
N GLY A 30 -3.91 16.69 12.04
CA GLY A 30 -4.07 17.06 13.44
C GLY A 30 -4.66 15.94 14.30
N GLY A 31 -5.03 14.82 13.68
CA GLY A 31 -5.62 13.66 14.32
C GLY A 31 -4.60 12.76 15.02
N ASP A 32 -5.12 11.80 15.77
CA ASP A 32 -4.33 10.76 16.43
C ASP A 32 -3.84 9.72 15.40
N ASP A 33 -2.54 9.46 15.37
CA ASP A 33 -1.93 8.59 14.37
C ASP A 33 -2.44 7.14 14.43
N ASP A 34 -2.75 6.61 15.63
CA ASP A 34 -3.31 5.26 15.74
C ASP A 34 -4.69 5.20 15.06
N ILE A 35 -5.52 6.23 15.24
CA ILE A 35 -6.83 6.31 14.59
C ILE A 35 -6.67 6.44 13.06
N ARG A 36 -5.74 7.29 12.60
CA ARG A 36 -5.45 7.48 11.17
C ARG A 36 -4.95 6.17 10.54
N ILE A 37 -4.07 5.45 11.22
CA ILE A 37 -3.55 4.14 10.81
C ILE A 37 -4.69 3.13 10.66
N GLU A 38 -5.60 3.04 11.63
CA GLU A 38 -6.74 2.12 11.53
C GLU A 38 -7.67 2.50 10.37
N ALA A 39 -7.90 3.78 10.12
CA ALA A 39 -8.69 4.22 8.98
C ALA A 39 -8.05 3.81 7.64
N VAL A 40 -6.73 3.99 7.50
CA VAL A 40 -5.94 3.54 6.35
C VAL A 40 -6.06 2.03 6.14
N LYS A 41 -5.90 1.22 7.20
CA LYS A 41 -6.05 -0.24 7.10
C LYS A 41 -7.45 -0.65 6.64
N ILE A 42 -8.50 -0.01 7.16
CA ILE A 42 -9.89 -0.30 6.75
C ILE A 42 -10.08 0.00 5.26
N LEU A 43 -9.53 1.10 4.76
CA LEU A 43 -9.61 1.46 3.32
C LEU A 43 -8.99 0.40 2.40
N GLY A 44 -7.95 -0.31 2.84
CA GLY A 44 -7.32 -1.39 2.05
C GLY A 44 -7.97 -2.76 2.24
N LEU A 45 -8.56 -3.02 3.42
CA LEU A 45 -9.18 -4.32 3.71
C LEU A 45 -10.59 -4.44 3.14
N TYR A 46 -11.33 -3.33 3.02
CA TYR A 46 -12.70 -3.33 2.54
C TYR A 46 -12.80 -2.55 1.23
N HIS A 47 -13.34 -3.21 0.21
CA HIS A 47 -13.51 -2.63 -1.11
C HIS A 47 -14.99 -2.43 -1.43
N GLY A 48 -15.26 -1.30 -2.07
CA GLY A 48 -16.57 -0.93 -2.59
C GLY A 48 -16.73 -1.17 -4.08
N GLU A 49 -17.96 -1.00 -4.59
CA GLU A 49 -18.20 -0.82 -6.03
C GLU A 49 -17.89 0.65 -6.44
N TYR A 50 -16.66 1.08 -6.25
CA TYR A 50 -16.19 2.40 -6.67
C TYR A 50 -14.74 2.34 -7.19
N ASP A 51 -14.37 3.35 -7.98
CA ASP A 51 -12.99 3.59 -8.36
C ASP A 51 -12.19 4.07 -7.14
N ASP A 52 -11.12 3.34 -6.81
CA ASP A 52 -10.25 3.61 -5.65
C ASP A 52 -9.19 4.70 -5.91
N ALA A 53 -9.17 5.32 -7.11
CA ALA A 53 -8.22 6.37 -7.47
C ALA A 53 -8.12 7.50 -6.41
N PHE A 54 -9.24 7.95 -5.85
CA PHE A 54 -9.25 9.00 -4.84
C PHE A 54 -8.60 8.58 -3.51
N ILE A 55 -8.68 7.28 -3.17
CA ILE A 55 -7.99 6.73 -2.00
C ILE A 55 -6.49 6.69 -2.29
N LYS A 56 -6.09 6.16 -3.45
CA LYS A 56 -4.69 6.04 -3.85
C LYS A 56 -3.99 7.39 -3.90
N GLU A 57 -4.63 8.40 -4.47
CA GLU A 57 -4.09 9.78 -4.52
C GLU A 57 -3.81 10.33 -3.12
N ALA A 58 -4.73 10.15 -2.18
CA ALA A 58 -4.57 10.61 -0.81
C ALA A 58 -3.49 9.82 -0.04
N LEU A 59 -3.42 8.49 -0.21
CA LEU A 59 -2.34 7.69 0.37
C LEU A 59 -0.96 8.12 -0.15
N VAL A 60 -0.83 8.37 -1.45
CA VAL A 60 0.40 8.89 -2.06
C VAL A 60 0.77 10.27 -1.49
N GLN A 61 -0.21 11.13 -1.23
CA GLN A 61 0.05 12.43 -0.58
C GLN A 61 0.58 12.28 0.85
N ILE A 62 0.01 11.38 1.65
CA ILE A 62 0.51 11.09 3.01
C ILE A 62 1.95 10.54 2.95
N ILE A 63 2.21 9.57 2.06
CA ILE A 63 3.54 8.97 1.90
C ILE A 63 4.59 10.01 1.49
N ASN A 64 4.23 10.97 0.63
CA ASN A 64 5.14 12.04 0.19
C ASN A 64 5.36 13.15 1.24
N HIS A 65 4.62 13.16 2.35
CA HIS A 65 4.83 14.08 3.48
C HIS A 65 5.57 13.41 4.64
N ASP A 66 6.50 12.50 4.32
CA ASP A 66 7.27 11.70 5.27
C ASP A 66 8.09 12.47 6.29
N ALA A 67 8.49 13.70 5.99
CA ALA A 67 9.18 14.55 6.95
C ALA A 67 8.32 14.96 8.17
N ILE A 68 7.00 14.80 8.11
CA ILE A 68 6.05 15.29 9.13
C ILE A 68 5.19 14.15 9.70
N GLU A 69 4.90 13.14 8.89
CA GLU A 69 4.02 12.03 9.25
C GLU A 69 4.72 10.94 10.06
N ASP A 70 3.95 10.17 10.85
CA ASP A 70 4.47 9.02 11.57
C ASP A 70 4.92 7.89 10.62
N ASP A 71 6.08 7.29 10.90
CA ASP A 71 6.65 6.21 10.10
C ASP A 71 5.67 5.03 9.96
N SER A 72 4.94 4.70 11.02
CA SER A 72 3.96 3.60 11.01
C SER A 72 2.77 3.94 10.14
N LEU A 73 2.32 5.20 10.13
CA LEU A 73 1.28 5.66 9.20
C LEU A 73 1.73 5.47 7.75
N ILE A 74 2.96 5.85 7.41
CA ILE A 74 3.48 5.71 6.05
C ILE A 74 3.59 4.25 5.63
N VAL A 75 4.15 3.39 6.50
CA VAL A 75 4.22 1.95 6.23
C VAL A 75 2.83 1.38 5.99
N ASN A 76 1.82 1.78 6.78
CA ASN A 76 0.44 1.34 6.60
C ASN A 76 -0.19 1.92 5.32
N CYS A 77 0.14 3.13 4.91
CA CYS A 77 -0.31 3.69 3.63
C CYS A 77 0.25 2.91 2.45
N ILE A 78 1.53 2.56 2.46
CA ILE A 78 2.16 1.75 1.39
C ILE A 78 1.55 0.34 1.34
N ASN A 79 1.37 -0.30 2.50
CA ASN A 79 0.74 -1.61 2.58
C ASN A 79 -0.72 -1.57 2.09
N THR A 80 -1.45 -0.51 2.42
CA THR A 80 -2.82 -0.29 1.97
C THR A 80 -2.87 -0.10 0.45
N LEU A 81 -1.93 0.66 -0.11
CA LEU A 81 -1.82 0.84 -1.55
C LEU A 81 -1.62 -0.49 -2.29
N ALA A 82 -0.93 -1.46 -1.67
CA ALA A 82 -0.74 -2.80 -2.22
C ALA A 82 -2.01 -3.66 -2.21
N LEU A 83 -3.00 -3.33 -1.37
CA LEU A 83 -4.29 -4.04 -1.29
C LEU A 83 -5.34 -3.48 -2.25
N LEU A 84 -5.16 -2.24 -2.72
CA LEU A 84 -6.02 -1.58 -3.69
C LEU A 84 -5.74 -2.07 -5.12
N THR A 85 -6.45 -1.51 -6.10
CA THR A 85 -6.21 -1.78 -7.51
C THR A 85 -4.87 -1.19 -7.96
N VAL A 86 -3.84 -2.04 -8.03
CA VAL A 86 -2.48 -1.69 -8.45
C VAL A 86 -2.33 -1.78 -9.97
N ASN A 87 -1.84 -0.70 -10.59
CA ASN A 87 -1.40 -0.66 -11.98
C ASN A 87 0.05 -0.14 -12.08
N GLU A 88 0.50 0.14 -13.29
CA GLU A 88 1.84 0.66 -13.59
C GLU A 88 2.22 1.89 -12.75
N LYS A 89 1.27 2.78 -12.46
CA LYS A 89 1.54 4.00 -11.67
C LYS A 89 1.93 3.67 -10.24
N GLU A 90 1.20 2.78 -9.57
CA GLU A 90 1.51 2.40 -8.19
C GLU A 90 2.80 1.58 -8.10
N ILE A 91 3.09 0.75 -9.11
CA ILE A 91 4.36 0.01 -9.21
C ILE A 91 5.54 0.98 -9.40
N ALA A 92 5.41 1.95 -10.32
CA ALA A 92 6.43 2.96 -10.56
C ALA A 92 6.66 3.83 -9.32
N PHE A 93 5.59 4.18 -8.60
CA PHE A 93 5.69 4.90 -7.33
C PHE A 93 6.45 4.08 -6.28
N ALA A 94 6.10 2.81 -6.09
CA ALA A 94 6.83 1.94 -5.16
C ALA A 94 8.30 1.80 -5.53
N LEU A 95 8.63 1.66 -6.82
CA LEU A 95 10.02 1.64 -7.28
C LEU A 95 10.75 2.94 -6.95
N SER A 96 10.10 4.10 -7.10
CA SER A 96 10.68 5.39 -6.76
C SER A 96 11.00 5.54 -5.27
N ILE A 97 10.19 4.97 -4.37
CA ILE A 97 10.46 4.94 -2.93
C ILE A 97 11.75 4.14 -2.65
N ILE A 98 11.90 2.98 -3.29
CA ILE A 98 13.07 2.10 -3.07
C ILE A 98 14.36 2.77 -3.57
N GLN A 99 14.30 3.39 -4.75
CA GLN A 99 15.45 4.06 -5.38
C GLN A 99 15.78 5.42 -4.76
N GLY A 100 14.82 6.04 -4.06
CA GLY A 100 15.01 7.31 -3.35
C GLY A 100 15.78 7.16 -2.05
N ASP A 101 15.89 8.27 -1.31
CA ASP A 101 16.51 8.32 0.04
C ASP A 101 15.48 8.08 1.15
N ALA A 102 14.47 7.23 0.88
CA ALA A 102 13.42 6.94 1.83
C ALA A 102 13.92 6.07 3.00
N TYR A 103 13.26 6.17 4.16
CA TYR A 103 13.54 5.31 5.30
C TYR A 103 13.41 3.83 4.92
N ILE A 104 14.31 2.98 5.45
CA ILE A 104 14.42 1.57 5.03
C ILE A 104 13.11 0.78 5.22
N LEU A 105 12.29 1.11 6.22
CA LEU A 105 10.99 0.48 6.42
C LEU A 105 10.01 0.81 5.27
N PHE A 106 10.06 2.02 4.73
CA PHE A 106 9.23 2.43 3.58
C PHE A 106 9.67 1.67 2.33
N LYS A 107 10.99 1.55 2.12
CA LYS A 107 11.54 0.76 1.02
C LYS A 107 11.12 -0.71 1.11
N HIS A 108 11.13 -1.30 2.30
CA HIS A 108 10.65 -2.67 2.50
C HIS A 108 9.16 -2.82 2.19
N ALA A 109 8.31 -1.89 2.64
CA ALA A 109 6.89 -1.90 2.32
C ALA A 109 6.65 -1.76 0.80
N ALA A 110 7.38 -0.84 0.15
CA ALA A 110 7.29 -0.62 -1.29
C ALA A 110 7.78 -1.84 -2.09
N PHE A 111 8.85 -2.49 -1.64
CA PHE A 111 9.33 -3.74 -2.23
C PHE A 111 8.28 -4.85 -2.12
N SER A 112 7.62 -4.95 -0.95
CA SER A 112 6.52 -5.89 -0.73
C SER A 112 5.36 -5.64 -1.70
N LEU A 113 4.98 -4.38 -1.95
CA LEU A 113 3.96 -4.00 -2.94
C LEU A 113 4.31 -4.54 -4.33
N ILE A 114 5.55 -4.33 -4.79
CA ILE A 114 6.01 -4.85 -6.10
C ILE A 114 5.92 -6.38 -6.13
N CYS A 115 6.37 -7.06 -5.07
CA CYS A 115 6.39 -8.53 -4.99
C CYS A 115 4.98 -9.15 -4.99
N GLN A 116 4.01 -8.49 -4.36
CA GLN A 116 2.62 -8.95 -4.35
C GLN A 116 1.97 -8.84 -5.73
N ASN A 117 2.47 -7.93 -6.57
CA ASN A 117 1.92 -7.62 -7.88
C ASN A 117 2.74 -8.18 -9.06
N LYS A 118 3.54 -9.24 -8.84
CA LYS A 118 4.42 -9.88 -9.85
C LYS A 118 3.73 -10.38 -11.12
N GLN A 119 2.41 -10.53 -11.12
CA GLN A 119 1.66 -10.89 -12.32
C GLN A 119 1.57 -9.72 -13.31
N HIS A 120 1.82 -8.48 -12.85
CA HIS A 120 1.87 -7.30 -13.70
C HIS A 120 3.25 -7.16 -14.37
N PRO A 121 3.33 -6.95 -15.70
CA PRO A 121 4.61 -6.80 -16.41
C PRO A 121 5.53 -5.73 -15.80
N ALA A 122 5.00 -4.54 -15.51
CA ALA A 122 5.75 -3.49 -14.82
C ALA A 122 6.36 -3.91 -13.46
N ALA A 123 5.75 -4.84 -12.72
CA ALA A 123 6.32 -5.32 -11.46
C ALA A 123 7.54 -6.22 -11.70
N LEU A 124 7.51 -7.05 -12.76
CA LEU A 124 8.67 -7.84 -13.18
C LEU A 124 9.80 -6.93 -13.65
N GLU A 125 9.49 -5.92 -14.47
CA GLU A 125 10.46 -4.91 -14.91
C GLU A 125 11.08 -4.15 -13.72
N ALA A 126 10.26 -3.77 -12.74
CA ALA A 126 10.75 -3.13 -11.52
C ALA A 126 11.69 -4.05 -10.73
N LEU A 127 11.39 -5.35 -10.61
CA LEU A 127 12.29 -6.32 -9.98
C LEU A 127 13.60 -6.49 -10.76
N GLU A 128 13.56 -6.48 -12.09
CA GLU A 128 14.77 -6.52 -12.91
C GLU A 128 15.66 -5.29 -12.69
N VAL A 129 15.06 -4.10 -12.60
CA VAL A 129 15.77 -2.86 -12.25
C VAL A 129 16.45 -2.99 -10.87
N LEU A 130 15.73 -3.56 -9.90
CA LEU A 130 16.21 -3.73 -8.53
C LEU A 130 17.33 -4.77 -8.39
N LEU A 131 17.63 -5.60 -9.40
CA LEU A 131 18.77 -6.54 -9.35
C LEU A 131 20.12 -5.86 -9.04
N LYS A 132 20.26 -4.58 -9.39
CA LYS A 132 21.46 -3.76 -9.15
C LYS A 132 21.40 -2.94 -7.85
N ASP A 133 20.28 -2.99 -7.14
CA ASP A 133 20.09 -2.26 -5.90
C ASP A 133 20.93 -2.89 -4.76
N SER A 134 21.56 -2.05 -3.94
CA SER A 134 22.46 -2.50 -2.87
C SER A 134 21.74 -3.26 -1.77
N ASP A 135 20.52 -2.85 -1.44
CA ASP A 135 19.75 -3.42 -0.34
C ASP A 135 18.82 -4.53 -0.85
N PHE A 136 18.22 -4.33 -2.03
CA PHE A 136 17.17 -5.19 -2.55
C PHE A 136 17.60 -6.15 -3.66
N GLY A 137 18.81 -6.04 -4.24
CA GLY A 137 19.20 -6.88 -5.39
C GLY A 137 19.18 -8.39 -5.15
N ARG A 138 19.59 -8.84 -3.95
CA ARG A 138 19.47 -10.26 -3.57
C ARG A 138 18.02 -10.70 -3.42
N HIS A 139 17.16 -9.83 -2.91
CA HIS A 139 15.74 -10.11 -2.75
C HIS A 139 15.04 -10.16 -4.10
N ALA A 140 15.28 -9.17 -4.97
CA ALA A 140 14.74 -9.13 -6.33
C ALA A 140 15.12 -10.38 -7.14
N LYS A 141 16.38 -10.82 -7.06
CA LYS A 141 16.83 -12.05 -7.73
C LYS A 141 16.03 -13.28 -7.28
N ARG A 142 15.71 -13.38 -6.00
CA ARG A 142 14.92 -14.50 -5.46
C ARG A 142 13.47 -14.44 -5.94
N GLU A 143 12.89 -13.25 -6.08
CA GLU A 143 11.50 -13.09 -6.51
C GLU A 143 11.27 -13.35 -8.00
N LEU A 144 12.32 -13.20 -8.82
CA LEU A 144 12.35 -13.48 -10.27
C LEU A 144 12.69 -14.95 -10.62
N THR A 145 13.04 -15.77 -9.63
CA THR A 145 13.34 -17.20 -9.83
C THR A 145 12.07 -18.03 -9.61
#